data_AF-A0A852MI76-F1
#
_entry.id   AF-A0A852MI76-F1
#
_cell.length_a   1.000
_cell.length_b   1.000
_cell.length_c   1.000
_cell.angle_alpha   90.00
_cell.angle_beta   90.00
_cell.angle_gamma   90.00
#
_symmetry.space_group_name_H-M   'P 1'
#
loop_
_entity.id
_entity.type
_entity.pdbx_description
1 polymer ?
#
loop_
_entity_poly.entity_id
_entity_poly.type
_entity_poly.pdbx_seq_one_letter_code
_entity_poly.pdbx_strand_id
1 'polypeptide(L)'
;SALAIMENANVLARYASICQQNGIVPIVEPEILPDGDHDLKRCQYVTEKVLAAVYKALSDHHVYLEGTLLKPNMVTPGHSCPTKYSPEEIAMATVTALRRTVPPAVPGVTFLSGGQSEEEASINLNAINTCPLMRPWALTFSYGRALQASALNAWRGQRDNANAATEEFVKRAEVMEMVPAGEGLGPRGSGCGDDGG
;
A
#
# COMPACT_ATOMS: atom_id res chain seq x y z
N SER A 1 -12.34 17.21 -7.17
CA SER A 1 -13.15 18.41 -6.82
C SER A 1 -13.67 18.26 -5.39
N ALA A 2 -14.23 19.32 -4.80
CA ALA A 2 -14.85 19.22 -3.47
C ALA A 2 -15.98 18.17 -3.44
N LEU A 3 -16.84 18.18 -4.47
CA LEU A 3 -17.90 17.18 -4.64
C LEU A 3 -17.34 15.74 -4.67
N ALA A 4 -16.32 15.47 -5.50
CA ALA A 4 -15.75 14.13 -5.61
C ALA A 4 -15.18 13.61 -4.27
N ILE A 5 -14.50 14.47 -3.50
CA ILE A 5 -13.95 14.08 -2.19
C ILE A 5 -15.08 13.75 -1.22
N MET A 6 -16.10 14.62 -1.14
CA MET A 6 -17.23 14.47 -0.22
C MET A 6 -18.04 13.20 -0.52
N GLU A 7 -18.39 12.98 -1.79
CA GLU A 7 -19.21 11.83 -2.19
C GLU A 7 -18.49 10.50 -1.95
N ASN A 8 -17.20 10.41 -2.33
CA ASN A 8 -16.43 9.18 -2.14
C ASN A 8 -16.18 8.89 -0.64
N ALA A 9 -15.87 9.92 0.17
CA ALA A 9 -15.74 9.74 1.61
C ALA A 9 -17.05 9.26 2.25
N ASN A 10 -18.19 9.85 1.86
CA ASN A 10 -19.49 9.48 2.39
C ASN A 10 -19.92 8.05 2.01
N VAL A 11 -19.69 7.62 0.77
CA VAL A 11 -20.05 6.25 0.35
C VAL A 11 -19.15 5.19 1.01
N LEU A 12 -17.84 5.48 1.17
CA LEU A 12 -16.92 4.60 1.91
C LEU A 12 -17.36 4.44 3.38
N ALA A 13 -17.83 5.52 4.01
CA ALA A 13 -18.33 5.47 5.38
C ALA A 13 -19.61 4.65 5.54
N ARG A 14 -20.56 4.80 4.59
CA ARG A 14 -21.77 3.94 4.56
C ARG A 14 -21.42 2.47 4.36
N TYR A 15 -20.50 2.17 3.44
CA TYR A 15 -20.00 0.81 3.21
C TYR A 15 -19.40 0.23 4.50
N ALA A 16 -18.50 0.97 5.15
CA ALA A 16 -17.86 0.52 6.37
C ALA A 16 -18.84 0.26 7.51
N SER A 17 -19.83 1.14 7.69
CA SER A 17 -20.91 0.97 8.68
C SER A 17 -21.71 -0.31 8.44
N ILE A 18 -22.11 -0.58 7.19
CA ILE A 18 -22.84 -1.79 6.82
C ILE A 18 -22.00 -3.05 7.04
N CYS A 19 -20.72 -3.04 6.69
CA CYS A 19 -19.81 -4.16 6.95
C CYS A 19 -19.75 -4.49 8.44
N GLN A 20 -19.56 -3.48 9.29
CA GLN A 20 -19.44 -3.68 10.73
C GLN A 20 -20.73 -4.19 11.37
N GLN A 21 -21.90 -3.74 10.91
CA GLN A 21 -23.20 -4.28 11.34
C GLN A 21 -23.37 -5.78 11.05
N ASN A 22 -22.60 -6.32 10.10
CA ASN A 22 -22.64 -7.72 9.70
C ASN A 22 -21.38 -8.49 10.14
N GLY A 23 -20.55 -7.94 11.02
CA GLY A 23 -19.35 -8.61 11.52
C GLY A 23 -18.24 -8.77 10.48
N ILE A 24 -18.24 -7.97 9.41
CA ILE A 24 -17.20 -7.96 8.38
C ILE A 24 -16.29 -6.74 8.61
N VAL A 25 -14.97 -6.95 8.58
CA VAL A 25 -14.00 -5.86 8.66
C VAL A 25 -13.93 -5.13 7.30
N PRO A 26 -14.29 -3.83 7.21
CA PRO A 26 -14.16 -3.07 5.98
C PRO A 26 -12.71 -2.64 5.74
N ILE A 27 -12.23 -2.87 4.52
CA ILE A 27 -11.04 -2.21 3.99
C ILE A 27 -11.50 -0.96 3.25
N VAL A 28 -11.11 0.21 3.75
CA VAL A 28 -11.47 1.51 3.16
C VAL A 28 -10.40 1.90 2.14
N GLU A 29 -10.78 1.91 0.85
CA GLU A 29 -9.86 2.13 -0.28
C GLU A 29 -10.17 3.44 -1.04
N PRO A 30 -9.64 4.60 -0.58
CA PRO A 30 -9.76 5.88 -1.28
C PRO A 30 -8.58 6.08 -2.24
N GLU A 31 -8.50 5.30 -3.32
CA GLU A 31 -7.39 5.39 -4.28
C GLU A 31 -7.36 6.76 -5.00
N ILE A 32 -6.20 7.44 -4.91
CA ILE A 32 -5.86 8.58 -5.76
C ILE A 32 -4.98 8.08 -6.89
N LEU A 33 -5.46 8.24 -8.12
CA LEU A 33 -4.78 7.75 -9.30
C LEU A 33 -3.45 8.50 -9.55
N PRO A 34 -2.39 7.78 -9.96
CA PRO A 34 -1.08 8.37 -10.27
C PRO A 34 -1.01 9.01 -11.66
N ASP A 35 -2.12 9.07 -12.41
CA ASP A 35 -2.15 9.67 -13.74
C ASP A 35 -1.83 11.18 -13.71
N GLY A 36 -0.97 11.61 -14.64
CA GLY A 36 -0.59 13.01 -14.84
C GLY A 36 0.89 13.31 -14.54
N ASP A 37 1.23 14.59 -14.62
CA ASP A 37 2.59 15.15 -14.51
C ASP A 37 2.90 15.80 -13.15
N HIS A 38 1.98 15.63 -12.19
CA HIS A 38 2.07 16.26 -10.88
C HIS A 38 3.25 15.75 -10.05
N ASP A 39 3.80 16.63 -9.21
CA ASP A 39 4.94 16.30 -8.36
C ASP A 39 4.54 15.55 -7.08
N LEU A 40 5.55 15.07 -6.34
CA LEU A 40 5.35 14.32 -5.09
C LEU A 40 4.57 15.14 -4.04
N LYS A 41 4.86 16.44 -3.95
CA LYS A 41 4.20 17.35 -2.99
C LYS A 41 2.73 17.52 -3.30
N ARG A 42 2.35 17.58 -4.58
CA ARG A 42 0.97 17.66 -5.02
C ARG A 42 0.21 16.38 -4.65
N CYS A 43 0.79 15.21 -4.87
CA CYS A 43 0.21 13.95 -4.44
C CYS A 43 0.04 13.89 -2.92
N GLN A 44 1.05 14.32 -2.15
CA GLN A 44 0.96 14.40 -0.69
C GLN A 44 -0.19 15.29 -0.23
N TYR A 45 -0.28 16.50 -0.80
CA TYR A 45 -1.35 17.45 -0.48
C TYR A 45 -2.73 16.85 -0.73
N VAL A 46 -2.94 16.22 -1.89
CA VAL A 46 -4.25 15.64 -2.23
C VAL A 46 -4.56 14.45 -1.32
N THR A 47 -3.57 13.61 -1.02
CA THR A 47 -3.69 12.49 -0.09
C THR A 47 -4.13 12.98 1.29
N GLU A 48 -3.51 14.03 1.83
CA GLU A 48 -3.89 14.61 3.11
C GLU A 48 -5.34 15.13 3.10
N LYS A 49 -5.79 15.79 2.01
CA LYS A 49 -7.17 16.29 1.91
C LYS A 49 -8.19 15.17 1.80
N VAL A 50 -7.90 14.14 1.02
CA VAL A 50 -8.79 12.99 0.85
C VAL A 50 -8.91 12.20 2.16
N LEU A 51 -7.78 11.85 2.79
CA LEU A 51 -7.81 11.06 4.02
C LEU A 51 -8.47 11.81 5.19
N ALA A 52 -8.25 13.12 5.31
CA ALA A 52 -8.96 13.93 6.31
C ALA A 52 -10.49 13.89 6.11
N ALA A 53 -10.96 13.98 4.86
CA ALA A 53 -12.39 13.86 4.55
C ALA A 53 -12.92 12.45 4.83
N VAL A 54 -12.16 11.41 4.48
CA VAL A 54 -12.52 10.00 4.76
C VAL A 54 -12.68 9.77 6.26
N TYR A 55 -11.69 10.11 7.09
CA TYR A 55 -11.80 9.87 8.54
C TYR A 55 -12.88 10.72 9.20
N LYS A 56 -13.14 11.93 8.71
CA LYS A 56 -14.29 12.72 9.16
C LYS A 56 -15.60 12.01 8.83
N ALA A 57 -15.76 11.50 7.62
CA ALA A 57 -16.96 10.77 7.21
C ALA A 57 -17.11 9.44 8.00
N LEU A 58 -16.04 8.69 8.23
CA LEU A 58 -16.07 7.48 9.07
C LEU A 58 -16.57 7.80 10.48
N SER A 59 -16.10 8.90 11.08
CA SER A 59 -16.56 9.38 12.38
C SER A 59 -18.04 9.76 12.37
N ASP A 60 -18.49 10.50 11.35
CA ASP A 60 -19.89 10.93 11.20
C ASP A 60 -20.87 9.75 11.05
N HIS A 61 -20.41 8.63 10.51
CA HIS A 61 -21.18 7.40 10.35
C HIS A 61 -20.95 6.38 11.48
N HIS A 62 -20.32 6.79 12.57
CA HIS A 62 -20.08 5.98 13.77
C HIS A 62 -19.30 4.68 13.49
N VAL A 63 -18.37 4.71 12.54
CA VAL A 63 -17.51 3.57 12.21
C VAL A 63 -16.49 3.35 13.33
N TYR A 64 -16.40 2.12 13.82
CA TYR A 64 -15.44 1.69 14.83
C TYR A 64 -14.05 1.46 14.20
N LEU A 65 -13.12 2.40 14.37
CA LEU A 65 -11.86 2.43 13.59
C LEU A 65 -10.93 1.25 13.85
N GLU A 66 -10.90 0.73 15.07
CA GLU A 66 -10.12 -0.45 15.46
C GLU A 66 -10.56 -1.71 14.69
N GLY A 67 -11.81 -1.72 14.20
CA GLY A 67 -12.37 -2.75 13.33
C GLY A 67 -12.35 -2.39 11.85
N THR A 68 -11.37 -1.61 11.38
CA THR A 68 -11.19 -1.24 9.96
C THR A 68 -9.76 -1.45 9.49
N LEU A 69 -9.54 -1.44 8.18
CA LEU A 69 -8.21 -1.24 7.58
C LEU A 69 -8.26 -0.09 6.57
N LEU A 70 -7.15 0.61 6.37
CA LEU A 70 -7.01 1.59 5.29
C LEU A 70 -6.20 0.98 4.14
N LYS A 71 -6.68 1.11 2.91
CA LYS A 71 -5.94 0.75 1.68
C LYS A 71 -5.75 1.98 0.80
N PRO A 72 -4.75 2.83 1.10
CA PRO A 72 -4.51 4.03 0.32
C PRO A 72 -3.49 3.75 -0.79
N ASN A 73 -3.39 4.67 -1.75
CA ASN A 73 -2.19 4.81 -2.56
C ASN A 73 -0.98 5.20 -1.70
N MET A 74 0.21 4.80 -2.12
CA MET A 74 1.44 5.47 -1.65
C MET A 74 1.46 6.91 -2.19
N VAL A 75 2.17 7.80 -1.51
CA VAL A 75 2.40 9.15 -2.01
C VAL A 75 3.57 9.11 -2.98
N THR A 76 3.27 9.10 -4.27
CA THR A 76 4.25 9.04 -5.37
C THR A 76 4.07 10.24 -6.31
N PRO A 77 5.07 10.62 -7.11
CA PRO A 77 4.84 11.52 -8.24
C PRO A 77 3.86 10.90 -9.24
N GLY A 78 3.27 11.73 -10.10
CA GLY A 78 2.49 11.25 -11.22
C GLY A 78 3.35 10.48 -12.24
N HIS A 79 2.75 9.55 -12.99
CA HIS A 79 3.46 8.71 -13.95
C HIS A 79 4.23 9.49 -15.02
N SER A 80 3.74 10.69 -15.39
CA SER A 80 4.37 11.57 -16.37
C SER A 80 5.22 12.67 -15.73
N CYS A 81 5.46 12.63 -14.42
CA CYS A 81 6.29 13.61 -13.74
C CYS A 81 7.76 13.52 -14.23
N PRO A 82 8.37 14.63 -14.67
CA PRO A 82 9.76 14.63 -15.13
C PRO A 82 10.75 14.45 -13.97
N THR A 83 10.36 14.84 -12.75
CA THR A 83 11.21 14.71 -11.55
C THR A 83 11.16 13.29 -11.01
N LYS A 84 12.33 12.71 -10.76
CA LYS A 84 12.48 11.42 -10.08
C LYS A 84 12.70 11.65 -8.59
N TYR A 85 12.13 10.76 -7.80
CA TYR A 85 12.21 10.78 -6.34
C TYR A 85 12.73 9.44 -5.86
N SER A 86 13.48 9.46 -4.76
CA SER A 86 13.96 8.23 -4.15
C SER A 86 12.84 7.51 -3.36
N PRO A 87 12.99 6.21 -3.09
CA PRO A 87 12.08 5.48 -2.19
C PRO A 87 11.96 6.14 -0.81
N GLU A 88 13.04 6.73 -0.28
CA GLU A 88 13.04 7.42 1.00
C GLU A 88 12.21 8.71 0.97
N GLU A 89 12.23 9.45 -0.14
CA GLU A 89 11.37 10.62 -0.34
C GLU A 89 9.89 10.22 -0.42
N ILE A 90 9.58 9.16 -1.18
CA ILE A 90 8.24 8.55 -1.25
C ILE A 90 7.77 8.10 0.13
N ALA A 91 8.65 7.44 0.89
CA ALA A 91 8.37 6.97 2.24
C ALA A 91 8.09 8.12 3.20
N MET A 92 8.94 9.16 3.19
CA MET A 92 8.76 10.34 4.03
C MET A 92 7.44 11.05 3.73
N ALA A 93 7.12 11.25 2.44
CA ALA A 93 5.87 11.89 2.03
C ALA A 93 4.65 11.05 2.44
N THR A 94 4.71 9.74 2.23
CA THR A 94 3.64 8.80 2.57
C THR A 94 3.38 8.74 4.07
N VAL A 95 4.41 8.47 4.87
CA VAL A 95 4.30 8.38 6.33
C VAL A 95 3.87 9.72 6.93
N THR A 96 4.34 10.84 6.39
CA THR A 96 3.91 12.17 6.83
C THR A 96 2.42 12.41 6.55
N ALA A 97 1.92 12.07 5.36
CA ALA A 97 0.51 12.22 5.02
C ALA A 97 -0.40 11.38 5.95
N LEU A 98 -0.01 10.14 6.21
CA LEU A 98 -0.73 9.25 7.15
C LEU A 98 -0.71 9.83 8.57
N ARG A 99 0.47 10.24 9.08
CA ARG A 99 0.62 10.86 10.41
C ARG A 99 -0.24 12.10 10.62
N ARG A 100 -0.53 12.84 9.55
CA ARG A 100 -1.36 14.05 9.61
C ARG A 100 -2.85 13.78 9.58
N THR A 101 -3.29 12.57 9.25
CA THR A 101 -4.70 12.32 8.89
C THR A 101 -5.31 11.06 9.48
N VAL A 102 -4.53 9.99 9.68
CA VAL A 102 -5.01 8.71 10.17
C VAL A 102 -5.01 8.72 11.70
N PRO A 103 -6.11 8.38 12.39
CA PRO A 103 -6.11 8.19 13.83
C PRO A 103 -5.32 6.94 14.25
N PRO A 104 -4.57 6.95 15.38
CA PRO A 104 -3.86 5.78 15.91
C PRO A 104 -4.75 4.56 16.23
N ALA A 105 -6.07 4.74 16.32
CA ALA A 105 -7.02 3.66 16.58
C ALA A 105 -7.15 2.68 15.39
N VAL A 106 -6.83 3.09 14.17
CA VAL A 106 -6.76 2.15 13.04
C VAL A 106 -5.69 1.10 13.35
N PRO A 107 -5.88 -0.19 13.09
CA PRO A 107 -4.85 -1.21 13.37
C PRO A 107 -3.79 -1.29 12.26
N GLY A 108 -4.17 -1.04 11.00
CA GLY A 108 -3.27 -1.23 9.87
C GLY A 108 -3.62 -0.46 8.61
N VAL A 109 -2.58 -0.18 7.84
CA VAL A 109 -2.61 0.39 6.50
C VAL A 109 -2.03 -0.65 5.53
N THR A 110 -2.84 -1.10 4.58
CA THR A 110 -2.50 -2.13 3.61
C THR A 110 -2.41 -1.48 2.21
N PHE A 111 -1.25 -1.00 1.80
CA PHE A 111 -1.11 -0.22 0.56
C PHE A 111 -1.52 -0.99 -0.68
N LEU A 112 -2.18 -0.30 -1.62
CA LEU A 112 -2.32 -0.78 -2.99
C LEU A 112 -1.03 -0.52 -3.77
N SER A 113 -0.69 -1.39 -4.73
CA SER A 113 0.52 -1.21 -5.55
C SER A 113 0.32 -0.15 -6.65
N GLY A 114 -0.93 0.14 -7.02
CA GLY A 114 -1.25 1.04 -8.13
C GLY A 114 -0.58 0.57 -9.41
N GLY A 115 0.09 1.47 -10.12
CA GLY A 115 0.85 1.22 -11.34
C GLY A 115 2.28 0.71 -11.17
N GLN A 116 2.76 0.54 -9.93
CA GLN A 116 4.15 0.17 -9.66
C GLN A 116 4.46 -1.24 -10.16
N SER A 117 5.73 -1.45 -10.54
CA SER A 117 6.26 -2.80 -10.77
C SER A 117 6.33 -3.60 -9.45
N GLU A 118 6.49 -4.93 -9.57
CA GLU A 118 6.68 -5.82 -8.41
C GLU A 118 7.84 -5.36 -7.52
N GLU A 119 8.97 -5.01 -8.13
CA GLU A 119 10.17 -4.57 -7.42
C GLU A 119 9.98 -3.19 -6.77
N GLU A 120 9.47 -2.22 -7.53
CA GLU A 120 9.26 -0.86 -7.03
C GLU A 120 8.29 -0.82 -5.84
N ALA A 121 7.19 -1.55 -5.91
CA ALA A 121 6.21 -1.64 -4.82
C ALA A 121 6.81 -2.23 -3.54
N SER A 122 7.85 -3.05 -3.67
CA SER A 122 8.55 -3.69 -2.55
C SER A 122 9.56 -2.76 -1.92
N ILE A 123 10.38 -2.12 -2.75
CA ILE A 123 11.37 -1.14 -2.34
C ILE A 123 10.69 0.03 -1.62
N ASN A 124 9.59 0.56 -2.17
CA ASN A 124 8.86 1.66 -1.57
C ASN A 124 8.20 1.27 -0.24
N LEU A 125 7.58 0.09 -0.15
CA LEU A 125 6.99 -0.37 1.10
C LEU A 125 8.07 -0.64 2.17
N ASN A 126 9.25 -1.12 1.77
CA ASN A 126 10.37 -1.29 2.69
C ASN A 126 10.87 0.07 3.21
N ALA A 127 11.05 1.05 2.32
CA ALA A 127 11.42 2.41 2.69
C ALA A 127 10.36 3.04 3.64
N ILE A 128 9.08 2.79 3.40
CA ILE A 128 7.97 3.20 4.29
C ILE A 128 8.13 2.58 5.68
N ASN A 129 8.53 1.30 5.78
CA ASN A 129 8.77 0.58 7.04
C ASN A 129 10.13 0.88 7.70
N THR A 130 11.06 1.52 7.00
CA THR A 130 12.33 2.02 7.58
C THR A 130 12.35 3.54 7.80
N CYS A 131 11.29 4.27 7.40
CA CYS A 131 11.14 5.70 7.65
C CYS A 131 11.32 6.05 9.15
N PRO A 132 12.14 7.06 9.51
CA PRO A 132 12.50 7.37 10.90
C PRO A 132 11.41 8.11 11.69
N LEU A 133 10.16 8.11 11.22
CA LEU A 133 9.02 8.71 11.91
C LEU A 133 8.22 7.63 12.66
N MET A 134 7.63 8.00 13.79
CA MET A 134 6.73 7.11 14.52
C MET A 134 5.52 6.71 13.66
N ARG A 135 5.16 5.43 13.68
CA ARG A 135 4.02 4.86 12.94
C ARG A 135 3.20 4.02 13.92
N PRO A 136 2.04 4.50 14.40
CA PRO A 136 1.21 3.76 15.33
C PRO A 136 0.33 2.69 14.67
N TRP A 137 0.54 2.42 13.38
CA TRP A 137 -0.19 1.44 12.56
C TRP A 137 0.77 0.42 12.00
N ALA A 138 0.30 -0.81 11.77
CA ALA A 138 1.00 -1.72 10.87
C ALA A 138 0.98 -1.14 9.44
N LEU A 139 2.12 -1.13 8.75
CA LEU A 139 2.22 -0.70 7.36
C LEU A 139 2.61 -1.91 6.49
N THR A 140 1.65 -2.41 5.72
CA THR A 140 1.80 -3.64 4.93
C THR A 140 1.15 -3.48 3.55
N PHE A 141 0.98 -4.57 2.81
CA PHE A 141 0.51 -4.57 1.42
C PHE A 141 -0.88 -5.18 1.26
N SER A 142 -1.59 -4.73 0.24
CA SER A 142 -2.76 -5.37 -0.36
C SER A 142 -2.59 -5.30 -1.88
N TYR A 143 -1.76 -6.20 -2.41
CA TYR A 143 -1.27 -6.13 -3.80
C TYR A 143 -2.00 -7.10 -4.72
N GLY A 144 -2.44 -6.58 -5.86
CA GLY A 144 -2.87 -7.39 -7.01
C GLY A 144 -1.69 -7.60 -7.97
N ARG A 145 -1.49 -6.66 -8.90
CA ARG A 145 -0.45 -6.75 -9.94
C ARG A 145 0.95 -6.96 -9.38
N ALA A 146 1.34 -6.24 -8.34
CA ALA A 146 2.68 -6.36 -7.76
C ALA A 146 2.96 -7.70 -7.04
N LEU A 147 1.95 -8.57 -6.92
CA LEU A 147 2.10 -9.94 -6.40
C LEU A 147 1.93 -11.01 -7.49
N GLN A 148 1.27 -10.68 -8.60
CA GLN A 148 0.79 -11.66 -9.57
C GLN A 148 1.37 -11.50 -10.97
N ALA A 149 2.08 -10.42 -11.30
CA ALA A 149 2.52 -10.13 -12.66
C ALA A 149 3.46 -11.21 -13.20
N SER A 150 4.49 -11.60 -12.43
CA SER A 150 5.43 -12.65 -12.82
C SER A 150 4.76 -14.03 -12.88
N ALA A 151 3.90 -14.34 -11.90
CA ALA A 151 3.13 -15.58 -11.89
C ALA A 151 2.22 -15.72 -13.12
N LEU A 152 1.51 -14.66 -13.51
CA LEU A 152 0.63 -14.65 -14.68
C LEU A 152 1.43 -14.79 -15.98
N ASN A 153 2.58 -14.13 -16.07
CA ASN A 153 3.49 -14.22 -17.22
C ASN A 153 4.13 -15.60 -17.37
N ALA A 154 4.41 -16.29 -16.25
CA ALA A 154 4.87 -17.67 -16.25
C ALA A 154 3.75 -18.64 -16.64
N TRP A 155 2.52 -18.43 -16.14
CA TRP A 155 1.39 -19.30 -16.41
C TRP A 155 0.99 -19.31 -17.90
N ARG A 156 0.81 -18.12 -18.51
CA ARG A 156 0.34 -17.95 -19.90
C ARG A 156 -0.99 -18.66 -20.22
N GLY A 157 -1.80 -18.97 -19.21
CA GLY A 157 -3.05 -19.74 -19.37
C GLY A 157 -2.85 -21.23 -19.67
N GLN A 158 -1.62 -21.75 -19.57
CA GLN A 158 -1.30 -23.15 -19.88
C GLN A 158 -1.23 -23.96 -18.60
N ARG A 159 -2.00 -25.06 -18.54
CA ARG A 159 -2.05 -25.93 -17.35
C ARG A 159 -0.68 -26.50 -16.97
N ASP A 160 0.17 -26.80 -17.96
CA ASP A 160 1.50 -27.36 -17.74
C ASP A 160 2.45 -26.37 -17.04
N ASN A 161 2.15 -25.06 -17.09
CA ASN A 161 2.95 -24.02 -16.43
C ASN A 161 2.48 -23.70 -15.01
N ALA A 162 1.51 -24.45 -14.45
CA ALA A 162 0.94 -24.16 -13.12
C ALA A 162 2.01 -24.13 -12.01
N ASN A 163 2.99 -25.04 -12.07
CA ASN A 163 4.08 -25.08 -11.08
C ASN A 163 4.99 -23.85 -11.20
N ALA A 164 5.42 -23.51 -12.42
CA ALA A 164 6.26 -22.32 -12.65
C ALA A 164 5.55 -21.02 -12.20
N ALA A 165 4.25 -20.89 -12.45
CA ALA A 165 3.46 -19.77 -11.97
C ALA A 165 3.37 -19.70 -10.44
N THR A 166 3.22 -20.86 -9.79
CA THR A 166 3.19 -20.97 -8.33
C THR A 166 4.53 -20.57 -7.73
N GLU A 167 5.64 -21.02 -8.32
CA GLU A 167 6.99 -20.65 -7.87
C GLU A 167 7.23 -19.13 -7.94
N GLU A 168 6.84 -18.47 -9.03
CA GLU A 168 6.96 -17.01 -9.14
C GLU A 168 6.08 -16.26 -8.12
N PHE A 169 4.86 -16.75 -7.88
CA PHE A 169 4.00 -16.17 -6.84
C PHE A 169 4.60 -16.32 -5.43
N VAL A 170 5.13 -17.51 -5.11
CA VAL A 170 5.75 -17.78 -3.80
C VAL A 170 6.98 -16.91 -3.59
N LYS A 171 7.89 -16.82 -4.58
CA LYS A 171 9.05 -15.90 -4.50
C LYS A 171 8.60 -14.48 -4.16
N ARG A 172 7.55 -13.99 -4.82
CA ARG A 172 7.04 -12.63 -4.58
C ARG A 172 6.42 -12.49 -3.19
N ALA A 173 5.70 -13.50 -2.71
CA ALA A 173 5.13 -13.52 -1.36
C ALA A 173 6.22 -13.52 -0.27
N GLU A 174 7.27 -14.34 -0.43
CA GLU A 174 8.41 -14.39 0.51
C GLU A 174 9.15 -13.05 0.61
N VAL A 175 9.37 -12.38 -0.53
CA VAL A 175 9.98 -11.03 -0.50
C VAL A 175 9.06 -10.04 0.22
N MET A 176 7.75 -10.11 0.01
CA MET A 176 6.80 -9.24 0.70
C MET A 176 6.67 -9.54 2.21
N GLU A 177 6.96 -10.76 2.65
CA GLU A 177 6.98 -11.12 4.07
C GLU A 177 8.11 -10.42 4.84
N MET A 178 9.26 -10.20 4.19
CA MET A 178 10.43 -9.52 4.78
C MET A 178 10.25 -7.99 4.90
N VAL A 179 9.40 -7.40 4.04
CA VAL A 179 9.25 -5.94 3.92
C VAL A 179 8.73 -5.27 5.21
N PRO A 180 7.67 -5.76 5.89
CA PRO A 180 7.20 -5.16 7.14
C PRO A 180 8.23 -5.13 8.27
N ALA A 181 9.21 -6.05 8.25
CA ALA A 181 10.28 -6.12 9.24
C ALA A 181 11.40 -5.08 8.99
N GLY A 182 11.40 -4.42 7.83
CA GLY A 182 12.47 -3.50 7.43
C GLY A 182 13.78 -4.20 7.07
N GLU A 183 13.73 -5.49 6.74
CA GLU A 183 14.89 -6.29 6.36
C GLU A 183 15.41 -5.91 4.96
N GLY A 184 16.70 -6.13 4.71
CA GLY A 184 17.30 -5.82 3.40
C GLY A 184 16.76 -6.74 2.31
N LEU A 185 16.24 -6.17 1.21
CA LEU A 185 15.67 -6.90 0.07
C LEU A 185 16.73 -7.52 -0.88
N GLY A 186 17.91 -7.87 -0.36
CA GLY A 186 18.97 -8.49 -1.14
C GLY A 186 18.61 -9.92 -1.57
N PRO A 187 19.11 -10.42 -2.72
CA PRO A 187 18.92 -11.82 -3.10
C PRO A 187 19.51 -12.72 -2.01
N ARG A 188 18.75 -13.72 -1.55
CA ARG A 188 19.31 -14.82 -0.76
C ARG A 188 20.32 -15.56 -1.64
N GLY A 189 21.59 -15.20 -1.53
CA GLY A 189 22.67 -16.09 -1.94
C GLY A 189 22.58 -17.37 -1.11
N SER A 190 22.63 -18.52 -1.77
CA SER A 190 22.74 -19.83 -1.11
C SER A 190 23.89 -19.80 -0.11
N GLY A 191 23.56 -19.60 1.17
CA GLY A 191 24.48 -19.79 2.27
C GLY A 191 24.66 -21.28 2.54
N CYS A 192 25.33 -22.01 1.64
CA CYS A 192 26.16 -23.12 2.08
C CYS A 192 27.43 -22.48 2.66
N GLY A 193 27.40 -22.19 3.95
CA GLY A 193 28.61 -22.07 4.73
C GLY A 193 29.17 -23.48 4.89
N ASP A 194 30.14 -23.83 4.04
CA ASP A 194 31.06 -24.92 4.30
C ASP A 194 31.93 -24.47 5.49
N ASP A 195 31.66 -24.99 6.68
CA ASP A 195 32.60 -24.98 7.79
C ASP A 195 33.71 -25.98 7.45
N GLY A 196 34.89 -25.47 7.08
CA GLY A 196 36.05 -26.32 6.84
C GLY A 196 37.36 -25.56 6.69
N GLY A 197 38.20 -25.61 7.74
CA GLY A 197 39.66 -25.43 7.66
C GLY A 197 40.23 -24.21 8.36
#